data_AF-A0A6J7DHS0-F1
#
_entry.id   AF-A0A6J7DHS0-F1
#
_cell.length_a   1.000
_cell.length_b   1.000
_cell.length_c   1.000
_cell.angle_alpha   90.00
_cell.angle_beta   90.00
_cell.angle_gamma   90.00
#
_symmetry.space_group_name_H-M   'P 1'
#
loop_
_entity.id
_entity.type
_entity.pdbx_description
1 polymer ?
#
loop_
_entity_poly.entity_id
_entity_poly.type
_entity_poly.pdbx_seq_one_letter_code
_entity_poly.pdbx_strand_id
1 'polypeptide(L)'
;MITHVALFRWKPETTAEQIARIKAALEALPAVIADIVSYRCGPDLGAHGPTNMDFGIVSTFESIDGWRAYDAHPEHDRVRAEIVRPWIAERSAVQFEH
;
A
#
# COMPACT_ATOMS: atom_id res chain seq x y z
N MET A 1 -7.88 -17.48 -1.05
CA MET A 1 -6.88 -16.47 -1.45
C MET A 1 -6.65 -15.52 -0.28
N ILE A 2 -5.55 -14.75 -0.25
CA ILE A 2 -5.29 -13.75 0.79
C ILE A 2 -5.58 -12.36 0.25
N THR A 3 -6.36 -11.56 0.99
CA THR A 3 -6.47 -10.12 0.78
C THR A 3 -5.59 -9.40 1.79
N HIS A 4 -4.71 -8.54 1.29
CA HIS A 4 -3.96 -7.58 2.10
C HIS A 4 -4.56 -6.18 1.94
N VAL A 5 -4.89 -5.56 3.05
CA VAL A 5 -5.26 -4.15 3.12
C VAL A 5 -4.22 -3.38 3.92
N ALA A 6 -3.78 -2.24 3.42
CA ALA A 6 -2.99 -1.27 4.15
C ALA A 6 -3.60 0.13 4.00
N LEU A 7 -3.68 0.86 5.10
CA LEU A 7 -4.19 2.21 5.16
C LEU A 7 -3.13 3.14 5.75
N PHE A 8 -3.01 4.34 5.19
CA PHE A 8 -2.02 5.33 5.62
C PHE A 8 -2.69 6.62 6.08
N ARG A 9 -2.16 7.18 7.17
CA ARG A 9 -2.32 8.58 7.54
C ARG A 9 -1.05 9.32 7.15
N TRP A 10 -1.17 10.42 6.45
CA TRP A 10 -0.01 11.22 6.05
C TRP A 10 0.53 12.05 7.23
N LYS A 11 1.82 12.35 7.18
CA LYS A 11 2.38 13.41 8.04
C LYS A 11 1.86 14.79 7.59
N PRO A 12 1.82 15.79 8.48
CA PRO A 12 1.37 17.14 8.14
C PRO A 12 2.12 17.79 6.98
N GLU A 13 3.40 17.46 6.81
CA GLU A 13 4.28 17.98 5.76
C GLU A 13 4.18 17.22 4.42
N THR A 14 3.42 16.14 4.35
CA THR A 14 3.31 15.32 3.13
C THR A 14 2.54 16.06 2.05
N THR A 15 3.16 16.20 0.87
CA THR A 15 2.58 16.99 -0.23
C THR A 15 1.82 16.12 -1.23
N ALA A 16 0.95 16.76 -2.04
CA ALA A 16 0.25 16.09 -3.14
C ALA A 16 1.22 15.44 -4.15
N GLU A 17 2.38 16.06 -4.38
CA GLU A 17 3.43 15.51 -5.25
C GLU A 17 4.02 14.22 -4.67
N GLN A 18 4.28 14.18 -3.36
CA GLN A 18 4.76 12.97 -2.70
C GLN A 18 3.71 11.85 -2.71
N ILE A 19 2.44 12.19 -2.50
CA ILE A 19 1.33 11.24 -2.60
C ILE A 19 1.25 10.65 -4.02
N ALA A 20 1.37 11.50 -5.06
CA ALA A 20 1.39 11.05 -6.44
C ALA A 20 2.59 10.13 -6.73
N ARG A 21 3.77 10.47 -6.22
CA ARG A 21 4.99 9.64 -6.33
C ARG A 21 4.82 8.29 -5.62
N ILE A 22 4.24 8.28 -4.42
CA ILE A 22 3.93 7.06 -3.67
C ILE A 22 2.97 6.19 -4.48
N LYS A 23 1.86 6.76 -4.96
CA LYS A 23 0.86 6.04 -5.75
C LYS A 23 1.50 5.40 -6.98
N ALA A 24 2.27 6.16 -7.76
CA ALA A 24 2.93 5.65 -8.96
C ALA A 24 3.92 4.51 -8.64
N ALA A 25 4.70 4.64 -7.56
CA ALA A 25 5.63 3.59 -7.14
C ALA A 25 4.91 2.30 -6.71
N LEU A 26 3.80 2.41 -5.99
CA LEU A 26 2.98 1.28 -5.57
C LEU A 26 2.29 0.59 -6.75
N GLU A 27 1.76 1.37 -7.70
CA GLU A 27 1.12 0.85 -8.93
C GLU A 27 2.11 0.15 -9.88
N ALA A 28 3.41 0.40 -9.75
CA ALA A 28 4.44 -0.28 -10.53
C ALA A 28 4.83 -1.66 -9.98
N LEU A 29 4.52 -1.96 -8.70
CA LEU A 29 4.90 -3.23 -8.06
C LEU A 29 4.40 -4.50 -8.79
N PRO A 30 3.16 -4.56 -9.33
CA PRO A 30 2.68 -5.75 -10.03
C PRO A 30 3.48 -6.09 -11.29
N ALA A 31 4.17 -5.11 -11.89
CA ALA A 31 5.01 -5.37 -13.06
C ALA A 31 6.35 -6.05 -12.71
N VAL A 32 6.73 -6.06 -11.43
CA VAL A 32 8.03 -6.55 -10.95
C VAL A 32 7.92 -7.68 -9.93
N ILE A 33 6.79 -7.83 -9.24
CA ILE A 33 6.54 -8.89 -8.24
C ILE A 33 5.45 -9.83 -8.75
N ALA A 34 5.85 -11.03 -9.15
CA ALA A 34 4.95 -12.01 -9.78
C ALA A 34 3.88 -12.59 -8.82
N ASP A 35 4.13 -12.58 -7.50
CA ASP A 35 3.19 -13.10 -6.50
C ASP A 35 1.92 -12.24 -6.32
N ILE A 36 1.93 -11.00 -6.83
CA ILE A 36 0.78 -10.10 -6.76
C ILE A 36 -0.27 -10.52 -7.80
N VAL A 37 -1.44 -10.96 -7.33
CA VAL A 37 -2.58 -11.30 -8.21
C VAL A 37 -3.37 -10.07 -8.62
N SER A 38 -3.61 -9.16 -7.67
CA SER A 38 -4.22 -7.85 -7.95
C SER A 38 -3.68 -6.80 -7.01
N TYR A 39 -3.67 -5.54 -7.46
CA TYR A 39 -3.16 -4.42 -6.68
C TYR A 39 -3.92 -3.15 -7.06
N ARG A 40 -4.49 -2.48 -6.05
CA ARG A 40 -5.21 -1.22 -6.21
C ARG A 40 -4.83 -0.31 -5.06
N CYS A 41 -4.63 0.97 -5.35
CA CYS A 41 -4.40 1.96 -4.30
C CYS A 41 -4.83 3.36 -4.71
N GLY A 42 -5.14 4.20 -3.74
CA GLY A 42 -5.55 5.57 -4.01
C GLY A 42 -5.87 6.38 -2.75
N PRO A 43 -6.01 7.70 -2.90
CA PRO A 43 -6.39 8.59 -1.81
C PRO A 43 -7.84 8.36 -1.39
N ASP A 44 -8.16 8.71 -0.16
CA ASP A 44 -9.55 8.80 0.30
C ASP A 44 -10.32 9.86 -0.49
N LEU A 45 -11.62 9.59 -0.68
CA LEU A 45 -12.52 10.46 -1.43
C LEU A 45 -13.27 11.45 -0.52
N GLY A 46 -13.07 11.41 0.79
CA GLY A 46 -13.73 12.29 1.75
C GLY A 46 -15.23 12.05 1.88
N ALA A 47 -15.72 10.87 1.49
CA ALA A 47 -17.16 10.62 1.31
C ALA A 47 -17.93 10.38 2.63
N HIS A 48 -17.27 9.93 3.70
CA HIS A 48 -17.94 9.53 4.95
C HIS A 48 -17.66 10.48 6.14
N GLY A 49 -16.39 10.88 6.37
CA GLY A 49 -16.07 11.79 7.48
C GLY A 49 -14.61 11.71 7.96
N PRO A 50 -14.27 12.43 9.05
CA PRO A 50 -12.88 12.65 9.48
C PRO A 50 -12.19 11.42 10.08
N THR A 51 -12.89 10.29 10.20
CA THR A 51 -12.34 9.03 10.71
C THR A 51 -11.65 8.19 9.64
N ASN A 52 -11.77 8.58 8.37
CA ASN A 52 -11.09 7.89 7.28
C ASN A 52 -9.57 8.07 7.38
N MET A 53 -8.85 7.05 6.91
CA MET A 53 -7.42 7.17 6.61
C MET A 53 -7.28 7.90 5.27
N ASP A 54 -6.11 8.48 5.00
CA ASP A 54 -5.93 9.38 3.84
C ASP A 54 -5.67 8.62 2.53
N PHE A 55 -5.26 7.36 2.62
CA PHE A 55 -4.91 6.53 1.46
C PHE A 55 -5.06 5.05 1.77
N GLY A 56 -5.54 4.29 0.78
CA GLY A 56 -5.74 2.86 0.89
C GLY A 56 -4.99 2.06 -0.17
N ILE A 57 -4.57 0.86 0.20
CA ILE A 57 -4.02 -0.18 -0.67
C ILE A 57 -4.83 -1.45 -0.42
N VAL A 58 -5.24 -2.11 -1.49
CA VAL A 58 -5.82 -3.46 -1.48
C VAL A 58 -5.08 -4.29 -2.51
N SER A 59 -4.55 -5.43 -2.07
CA SER A 59 -3.87 -6.39 -2.94
C SER A 59 -4.28 -7.81 -2.61
N THR A 60 -4.21 -8.70 -3.60
CA THR A 60 -4.54 -10.11 -3.42
C THR A 60 -3.38 -11.02 -3.80
N PHE A 61 -3.30 -12.15 -3.11
CA PHE A 61 -2.27 -13.18 -3.27
C PHE A 61 -2.94 -14.56 -3.27
N GLU A 62 -2.35 -15.53 -3.98
CA GLU A 62 -2.89 -16.90 -4.01
C GLU A 62 -2.87 -17.55 -2.61
N SER A 63 -1.82 -17.30 -1.84
CA SER A 63 -1.60 -17.90 -0.52
C SER A 63 -0.90 -16.94 0.46
N ILE A 64 -0.84 -17.34 1.74
CA ILE A 64 -0.06 -16.61 2.75
C ILE A 64 1.43 -16.57 2.41
N ASP A 65 1.96 -17.61 1.75
CA ASP A 65 3.35 -17.65 1.34
C ASP A 65 3.63 -16.71 0.16
N GLY A 66 2.68 -16.56 -0.78
CA GLY A 66 2.77 -15.53 -1.82
C GLY A 66 2.77 -14.11 -1.24
N TRP A 67 1.93 -13.86 -0.22
CA TRP A 67 1.97 -12.57 0.51
C TRP A 67 3.31 -12.35 1.22
N ARG A 68 3.90 -13.38 1.86
CA ARG A 68 5.22 -13.27 2.51
C ARG A 68 6.35 -13.04 1.50
N ALA A 69 6.29 -13.69 0.34
CA ALA A 69 7.25 -13.49 -0.74
C ALA A 69 7.21 -12.05 -1.25
N TYR A 70 6.01 -11.49 -1.44
CA TYR A 70 5.82 -10.08 -1.72
C TYR A 70 6.37 -9.17 -0.61
N ASP A 71 6.05 -9.45 0.65
CA ASP A 71 6.44 -8.58 1.77
C ASP A 71 7.97 -8.48 1.93
N ALA A 72 8.67 -9.57 1.66
CA ALA A 72 10.13 -9.68 1.69
C ALA A 72 10.81 -9.36 0.34
N HIS A 73 10.04 -8.99 -0.70
CA HIS A 73 10.61 -8.72 -2.01
C HIS A 73 11.48 -7.45 -1.96
N PRO A 74 12.73 -7.45 -2.50
CA PRO A 74 13.64 -6.30 -2.40
C PRO A 74 13.05 -4.99 -2.93
N GLU A 75 12.28 -5.06 -4.02
CA GLU A 75 11.62 -3.87 -4.58
C GLU A 75 10.47 -3.35 -3.70
N HIS A 76 9.71 -4.24 -3.05
CA HIS A 76 8.71 -3.82 -2.09
C HIS A 76 9.37 -3.17 -0.87
N ASP A 77 10.46 -3.76 -0.37
CA ASP A 77 11.27 -3.18 0.71
C ASP A 77 11.80 -1.80 0.38
N ARG A 78 12.35 -1.62 -0.83
CA ARG A 78 12.87 -0.35 -1.32
C ARG A 78 11.76 0.71 -1.39
N VAL A 79 10.63 0.40 -2.04
CA VAL A 79 9.48 1.31 -2.12
C VAL A 79 8.97 1.66 -0.72
N ARG A 80 8.84 0.66 0.16
CA ARG A 80 8.40 0.85 1.55
C ARG A 80 9.33 1.77 2.32
N ALA A 81 10.64 1.53 2.29
CA ALA A 81 11.60 2.26 3.10
C ALA A 81 11.89 3.68 2.57
N GLU A 82 12.06 3.82 1.26
CA GLU A 82 12.57 5.06 0.64
C GLU A 82 11.46 5.99 0.15
N ILE A 83 10.36 5.42 -0.36
CA ILE A 83 9.31 6.20 -1.02
C ILE A 83 8.13 6.43 -0.10
N VAL A 84 7.77 5.45 0.72
CA VAL A 84 6.51 5.44 1.47
C VAL A 84 6.71 5.88 2.93
N ARG A 85 7.57 5.19 3.68
CA ARG A 85 7.77 5.41 5.13
C ARG A 85 8.12 6.85 5.54
N PRO A 86 8.88 7.65 4.75
CA PRO A 86 9.20 9.03 5.16
C PRO A 86 7.98 9.94 5.34
N TRP A 87 6.85 9.63 4.68
CA TRP A 87 5.69 10.51 4.55
C TRP A 87 4.45 10.05 5.34
N ILE A 88 4.55 8.93 6.06
CA ILE A 88 3.44 8.34 6.81
C ILE A 88 3.57 8.66 8.31
N ALA A 89 2.48 9.13 8.91
CA ALA A 89 2.33 9.29 10.35
C ALA A 89 1.79 8.01 11.01
N GLU A 90 0.83 7.34 10.37
CA GLU A 90 0.20 6.13 10.88
C GLU A 90 -0.04 5.11 9.77
N ARG A 91 0.17 3.83 10.08
CA ARG A 91 -0.15 2.71 9.20
C ARG A 91 -0.98 1.69 9.95
N SER A 92 -2.09 1.30 9.34
CA SER A 92 -2.93 0.17 9.78
C SER A 92 -2.99 -0.86 8.67
N ALA A 93 -2.97 -2.14 9.01
CA ALA A 93 -3.01 -3.21 8.02
C ALA A 93 -3.72 -4.45 8.54
N VAL A 94 -4.30 -5.21 7.61
CA VAL A 94 -4.88 -6.53 7.87
C VAL A 94 -4.58 -7.45 6.69
N GLN A 95 -4.46 -8.74 6.98
CA GLN A 95 -4.46 -9.82 6.01
C GLN A 95 -5.54 -10.81 6.42
N PHE A 96 -6.40 -11.21 5.49
CA PHE A 96 -7.46 -12.18 5.75
C PHE A 96 -7.73 -13.06 4.54
N GLU A 97 -8.30 -14.24 4.80
CA GLU A 97 -8.70 -15.18 3.76
C GLU A 97 -10.03 -14.76 3.11
N HIS A 98 -10.15 -14.98 1.80
CA HIS A 98 -11.36 -14.82 1.01
C HIS A 98 -11.41 -15.85 -0.13
#